data_AF-A0A1B6ES30-F1
#
_entry.id   AF-A0A1B6ES30-F1
#
_cell.length_a   1.000
_cell.length_b   1.000
_cell.length_c   1.000
_cell.angle_alpha   90.00
_cell.angle_beta   90.00
_cell.angle_gamma   90.00
#
_symmetry.space_group_name_H-M   'P 1'
#
loop_
_entity.id
_entity.type
_entity.pdbx_description
1 polymer ?
#
loop_
_entity_poly.entity_id
_entity_poly.type
_entity_poly.pdbx_seq_one_letter_code
_entity_poly.pdbx_strand_id
1 'polypeptide(L)'
;MAIYVILKRTDFRLCMIVTVILVPVAIAFVVINFGQTDGLSSPGPGTNNATNSTGPNSTATLQFLIVVSRHGNRPPLDSFPIWSHPKNDTAVWPYGPDSLTKLGRVKTYRLGA
;
A
#
# COMPACT_ATOMS: atom_id res chain seq x y z
N MET A 1 21.57 -24.53 -31.01
CA MET A 1 20.98 -24.01 -29.76
C MET A 1 21.73 -22.81 -29.14
N ALA A 2 23.07 -22.72 -29.23
CA ALA A 2 23.82 -21.61 -28.62
C ALA A 2 23.49 -20.20 -29.15
N ILE A 3 23.26 -20.06 -30.47
CA ILE A 3 22.98 -18.77 -31.13
C ILE A 3 21.66 -18.14 -30.63
N TYR A 4 20.61 -18.96 -30.43
CA TYR A 4 19.32 -18.49 -29.92
C TYR A 4 19.42 -17.98 -28.47
N VAL A 5 20.24 -18.63 -27.64
CA VAL A 5 20.47 -18.21 -26.25
C VAL A 5 21.27 -16.91 -26.18
N ILE A 6 22.24 -16.71 -27.09
CA ILE A 6 23.03 -15.48 -27.18
C ILE A 6 22.16 -14.30 -27.63
N LEU A 7 21.35 -14.48 -28.68
CA LEU A 7 20.42 -13.45 -29.18
C LEU A 7 19.38 -13.07 -28.11
N LYS A 8 18.74 -14.06 -27.48
CA LYS A 8 17.76 -13.81 -26.40
C LYS A 8 18.38 -13.10 -25.18
N ARG A 9 19.67 -13.33 -24.91
CA ARG A 9 20.42 -12.68 -23.83
C ARG A 9 20.83 -11.24 -24.18
N THR A 10 21.14 -10.95 -25.44
CA THR A 10 21.42 -9.58 -25.91
C THR A 10 20.16 -8.73 -25.96
N ASP A 11 19.03 -9.30 -26.41
CA ASP A 11 17.75 -8.61 -26.50
C ASP A 11 17.21 -8.26 -25.11
N PHE A 12 17.32 -9.18 -24.15
CA PHE A 12 16.93 -8.93 -22.76
C PHE A 12 17.75 -7.81 -22.11
N ARG A 13 19.07 -7.77 -22.39
CA ARG A 13 19.96 -6.72 -21.87
C ARG A 13 19.68 -5.37 -22.51
N LEU A 14 19.40 -5.36 -23.82
CA LEU A 14 19.03 -4.14 -24.53
C LEU A 14 17.70 -3.58 -24.01
N CYS A 15 16.68 -4.42 -23.85
CA CYS A 15 15.41 -4.01 -23.25
C CYS A 15 15.56 -3.43 -21.84
N MET A 16 16.38 -4.07 -20.99
CA MET A 16 16.60 -3.60 -19.62
C MET A 16 17.32 -2.24 -19.58
N ILE A 17 18.31 -2.02 -20.45
CA ILE A 17 19.02 -0.73 -20.54
C ILE A 17 18.08 0.36 -21.06
N VAL A 18 17.30 0.05 -22.10
CA VAL A 18 16.34 0.99 -22.70
C VAL A 18 15.26 1.38 -21.69
N THR A 19 14.71 0.44 -20.92
CA THR A 19 13.67 0.74 -19.93
C THR A 19 14.22 1.52 -18.74
N VAL A 20 15.42 1.17 -18.24
CA VAL A 20 16.06 1.87 -17.12
C VAL A 20 16.47 3.30 -17.48
N ILE A 21 16.71 3.63 -18.75
CA ILE A 21 17.05 5.00 -19.16
C ILE A 21 15.80 5.79 -19.57
N LEU A 22 14.89 5.21 -20.36
CA LEU A 22 13.73 5.95 -20.86
C LEU A 22 12.72 6.28 -19.76
N VAL A 23 12.53 5.40 -18.78
CA VAL A 23 11.55 5.62 -17.70
C VAL A 23 11.95 6.80 -16.79
N PRO A 24 13.18 6.91 -16.27
CA PRO A 24 13.61 8.07 -15.48
C PRO A 24 13.60 9.37 -16.29
N VAL A 25 13.97 9.34 -17.57
CA VAL A 25 13.95 10.51 -18.44
C VAL A 25 12.50 11.00 -18.64
N ALA A 26 11.54 10.10 -18.85
CA ALA A 26 10.13 10.46 -18.96
C ALA A 26 9.59 11.06 -17.64
N ILE A 27 9.96 10.49 -16.49
CA ILE A 27 9.59 11.02 -15.17
C ILE A 27 10.17 12.42 -14.97
N ALA A 28 11.46 12.62 -15.25
CA ALA A 28 12.10 13.93 -15.15
C ALA A 28 11.44 14.96 -16.08
N PHE A 29 11.11 14.57 -17.31
CA PHE A 29 10.39 15.42 -18.24
C PHE A 29 9.02 15.83 -17.68
N VAL A 30 8.25 14.89 -17.11
CA VAL A 30 6.95 15.22 -16.50
C VAL A 30 7.13 16.15 -15.29
N VAL A 31 8.09 15.89 -14.41
CA VAL A 31 8.33 16.73 -13.22
C VAL A 31 8.78 18.15 -13.61
N ILE A 32 9.64 18.30 -14.63
CA ILE A 32 10.10 19.62 -15.08
C ILE A 32 8.96 20.40 -15.74
N ASN A 33 8.13 19.75 -16.56
CA ASN A 33 7.10 20.43 -17.34
C ASN A 33 5.76 20.60 -16.59
N PHE A 34 5.46 19.73 -15.61
CA PHE A 34 4.22 19.75 -14.84
C PHE A 34 4.43 19.98 -13.34
N GLY A 35 5.66 20.23 -12.89
CA GLY A 35 6.01 20.55 -11.51
C GLY A 35 5.62 21.98 -11.12
N GLN A 36 4.33 22.29 -11.18
CA GLN A 36 3.74 23.36 -10.39
C GLN A 36 2.60 22.76 -9.58
N THR A 37 2.92 22.33 -8.36
CA THR A 37 1.95 22.22 -7.28
C THR A 37 2.55 22.90 -6.06
N ASP A 38 2.04 24.09 -5.82
CA ASP A 38 1.94 24.83 -4.56
C ASP A 38 3.18 24.88 -3.69
N GLY A 39 3.87 26.03 -3.79
CA GLY A 39 4.86 26.46 -2.83
C GLY A 39 4.29 26.30 -1.42
N LEU A 40 4.96 25.43 -0.67
CA LEU A 40 4.79 25.21 0.76
C LEU A 40 4.95 26.56 1.48
N SER A 41 3.85 27.28 1.63
CA SER A 41 3.80 28.52 2.39
C SER A 41 3.87 28.14 3.86
N SER A 42 5.09 28.05 4.38
CA SER A 42 5.33 28.00 5.82
C SER A 42 4.85 29.33 6.42
N PRO A 43 3.88 29.37 7.35
CA PRO A 43 3.55 30.61 8.03
C PRO A 43 4.73 30.97 8.94
N GLY A 44 5.53 31.97 8.55
CA GLY A 44 6.45 32.64 9.46
C GLY A 44 5.66 33.43 10.52
N PRO A 45 6.26 33.77 11.67
CA PRO A 45 5.60 34.52 12.72
C PRO A 45 5.44 35.97 12.29
N GLY A 46 4.39 36.27 11.53
CA GLY A 46 4.03 37.60 11.06
C GLY A 46 2.61 37.94 11.47
N THR A 47 2.48 38.61 12.63
CA THR A 47 1.39 39.49 13.07
C THR A 47 0.06 39.36 12.31
N ASN A 48 -0.79 38.44 12.76
CA ASN A 48 -2.11 38.20 12.18
C ASN A 48 -3.14 39.23 12.68
N ASN A 49 -3.23 40.41 12.07
CA ASN A 49 -4.48 41.18 12.11
C ASN A 49 -5.46 40.58 11.08
N ALA A 50 -5.92 39.36 11.36
CA ALA A 50 -7.06 38.78 10.68
C ALA A 50 -8.28 39.01 11.58
N THR A 51 -9.05 40.06 11.29
CA THR A 51 -10.46 40.12 11.67
C THR A 51 -11.20 39.05 10.86
N ASN A 52 -10.99 37.78 11.21
CA ASN A 52 -11.82 36.69 10.76
C ASN A 52 -12.92 36.53 11.80
N SER A 53 -14.10 37.09 11.49
CA SER A 53 -15.31 36.87 12.26
C SER A 53 -15.68 35.39 12.20
N THR A 54 -15.14 34.60 13.12
CA THR A 54 -15.56 33.23 13.36
C THR A 54 -16.98 33.28 13.91
N GLY A 55 -17.96 33.16 13.01
CA GLY A 55 -19.34 32.90 13.42
C GLY A 55 -19.42 31.61 14.23
N PRO A 56 -20.39 31.46 15.14
CA PRO A 56 -20.42 30.42 16.18
C PRO A 56 -20.59 28.96 15.70
N ASN A 57 -20.48 28.68 14.40
CA ASN A 57 -20.93 27.42 13.80
C ASN A 57 -19.85 26.62 13.06
N SER A 58 -18.56 26.98 13.15
CA SER A 58 -17.50 26.17 12.56
C SER A 58 -17.03 25.07 13.52
N THR A 59 -17.88 24.07 13.76
CA THR A 59 -17.44 22.84 14.44
C THR A 59 -16.46 22.12 13.51
N ALA A 60 -15.23 21.87 13.96
CA ALA A 60 -14.22 21.18 13.15
C ALA A 60 -14.77 19.81 12.71
N THR A 61 -14.98 19.63 11.40
CA THR A 61 -15.45 18.38 10.80
C THR A 61 -14.28 17.50 10.39
N LEU A 62 -14.48 16.17 10.38
CA LEU A 62 -13.49 15.23 9.86
C LEU A 62 -13.26 15.51 8.37
N GLN A 63 -12.05 15.93 8.00
CA GLN A 63 -11.70 16.26 6.61
C GLN A 63 -11.09 15.08 5.84
N PHE A 64 -10.43 14.14 6.55
CA PHE A 64 -9.74 13.03 5.92
C PHE A 64 -9.48 11.86 6.90
N LEU A 65 -9.60 10.62 6.42
CA LEU A 65 -9.31 9.39 7.19
C LEU A 65 -8.68 8.32 6.29
N ILE A 66 -7.55 7.76 6.73
CA ILE A 66 -6.96 6.54 6.18
C ILE A 66 -6.96 5.47 7.26
N VAL A 67 -7.46 4.27 6.93
CA VAL A 67 -7.38 3.10 7.80
C VAL A 67 -6.65 1.98 7.07
N VAL A 68 -5.56 1.49 7.64
CA VAL A 68 -4.84 0.30 7.17
C VAL A 68 -5.00 -0.79 8.21
N SER A 69 -5.56 -1.93 7.82
CA SER A 69 -5.77 -3.06 8.70
C SER A 69 -5.26 -4.36 8.08
N ARG A 70 -4.81 -5.29 8.94
CA ARG A 70 -4.47 -6.64 8.54
C ARG A 70 -5.73 -7.51 8.49
N HIS A 71 -5.70 -8.57 7.69
CA HIS A 71 -6.71 -9.63 7.74
C HIS A 71 -6.89 -10.19 9.17
N GLY A 72 -8.08 -10.70 9.48
CA GLY A 72 -8.36 -11.37 10.75
C GLY A 72 -7.61 -12.70 10.94
N ASN A 73 -7.77 -13.33 12.10
CA ASN A 73 -7.16 -14.63 12.40
C ASN A 73 -7.50 -15.68 11.33
N ARG A 74 -6.48 -16.32 10.76
CA ARG A 74 -6.56 -17.42 9.80
C ARG A 74 -5.62 -18.56 10.20
N PRO A 75 -5.82 -19.80 9.73
CA PRO A 75 -4.88 -20.89 9.95
C PRO A 75 -3.53 -20.61 9.28
N PRO A 76 -2.50 -21.40 9.60
CA PRO A 76 -1.22 -21.26 8.95
C PRO A 76 -1.26 -21.73 7.48
N LEU A 77 -0.41 -21.12 6.64
CA LEU A 77 -0.28 -21.49 5.22
C LEU A 77 0.55 -22.76 5.00
N ASP A 78 1.45 -23.03 5.93
CA ASP A 78 2.32 -24.20 5.94
C ASP A 78 2.29 -24.88 7.29
N SER A 79 2.78 -26.11 7.34
CA SER A 79 2.86 -26.91 8.57
C SER A 79 4.29 -27.28 8.85
N PHE A 80 4.65 -27.32 10.13
CA PHE A 80 5.92 -27.86 10.57
C PHE A 80 5.69 -29.15 11.36
N PRO A 81 6.63 -30.10 11.33
CA PRO A 81 6.48 -31.40 12.00
C PRO A 81 6.18 -31.31 13.51
N ILE A 82 6.60 -30.22 14.15
CA ILE A 82 6.45 -30.00 15.60
C ILE A 82 5.12 -29.32 15.97
N TRP A 83 4.27 -28.96 15.02
CA TRP A 83 3.02 -28.26 15.30
C TRP A 83 1.91 -29.25 15.66
N SER A 84 1.20 -28.95 16.75
CA SER A 84 0.10 -29.79 17.23
C SER A 84 -1.08 -29.88 16.25
N HIS A 85 -1.25 -28.86 15.41
CA HIS A 85 -2.33 -28.77 14.43
C HIS A 85 -1.77 -28.40 13.06
N PRO A 86 -1.60 -29.36 12.14
CA PRO A 86 -1.18 -29.06 10.78
C PRO A 86 -2.25 -28.25 10.04
N LYS A 87 -1.87 -27.60 8.95
CA LYS A 87 -2.70 -26.69 8.14
C LYS A 87 -3.94 -27.36 7.55
N ASN A 88 -3.87 -28.67 7.35
CA ASN A 88 -4.93 -29.50 6.79
C ASN A 88 -5.83 -30.13 7.88
N ASP A 89 -5.58 -29.86 9.16
CA ASP A 89 -6.42 -30.33 10.25
C ASP A 89 -7.78 -29.62 10.19
N THR A 90 -8.77 -30.25 9.58
CA THR A 90 -10.11 -29.69 9.40
C THR A 90 -10.93 -29.68 10.70
N ALA A 91 -10.52 -30.43 11.73
CA ALA A 91 -11.17 -30.36 13.03
C ALA A 91 -10.83 -29.03 13.73
N VAL A 92 -9.61 -28.52 13.55
CA VAL A 92 -9.18 -27.22 14.09
C VAL A 92 -9.39 -26.07 13.09
N TRP A 93 -9.20 -26.33 11.80
CA TRP A 93 -9.29 -25.36 10.71
C TRP A 93 -10.40 -25.73 9.71
N PRO A 94 -11.68 -25.66 10.11
CA PRO A 94 -12.80 -26.17 9.31
C PRO A 94 -13.01 -25.46 7.97
N TYR A 95 -12.39 -24.30 7.78
CA TYR A 95 -12.49 -23.51 6.56
C TYR A 95 -11.24 -23.60 5.67
N GLY A 96 -10.22 -24.38 6.08
CA GLY A 96 -8.96 -24.52 5.35
C GLY A 96 -7.97 -23.36 5.53
N PRO A 97 -6.73 -23.53 5.04
CA PRO A 97 -5.58 -22.70 5.39
C PRO A 97 -5.62 -21.23 4.94
N ASP A 98 -6.33 -20.95 3.84
CA ASP A 98 -6.45 -19.59 3.28
C ASP A 98 -7.68 -18.83 3.78
N SER A 99 -8.49 -19.44 4.64
CA SER A 99 -9.74 -18.86 5.13
C SER A 99 -9.59 -18.20 6.49
N LEU A 100 -10.42 -17.19 6.76
CA LEU A 100 -10.54 -16.64 8.11
C LEU A 100 -11.23 -17.64 9.03
N THR A 101 -10.67 -17.79 10.24
CA THR A 101 -11.35 -18.46 11.35
C THR A 101 -12.65 -17.75 11.70
N LYS A 102 -13.58 -18.45 12.38
CA LYS A 102 -14.82 -17.83 12.88
C LYS A 102 -14.54 -16.61 13.76
N LEU A 103 -13.54 -16.72 14.65
CA LEU A 103 -13.08 -15.61 15.49
C LEU A 103 -12.48 -14.47 14.65
N GLY A 104 -11.68 -14.78 13.62
CA GLY A 104 -11.10 -13.80 12.71
C GLY A 104 -12.15 -12.95 12.00
N ARG A 105 -13.25 -13.59 11.54
CA ARG A 105 -14.39 -12.88 10.95
C ARG A 105 -15.07 -11.94 11.95
N VAL A 106 -15.38 -12.43 13.16
CA VAL A 106 -16.02 -11.62 14.21
C VAL A 106 -15.15 -10.42 14.61
N LYS A 107 -13.84 -10.60 14.77
CA LYS A 107 -12.92 -9.52 15.12
C LYS A 107 -12.84 -8.45 14.03
N THR A 108 -12.76 -8.87 12.77
CA THR A 108 -12.70 -7.93 11.63
C THR A 108 -14.02 -7.16 11.50
N TYR A 109 -15.16 -7.83 11.72
CA TYR A 109 -16.47 -7.16 11.75
C TYR A 109 -16.54 -6.10 12.86
N ARG A 110 -16.12 -6.46 14.08
CA ARG A 110 -16.11 -5.53 15.23
C ARG A 110 -15.13 -4.37 15.07
N LEU A 111 -14.08 -4.53 14.28
CA LEU A 111 -13.14 -3.45 14.00
C LEU A 111 -13.75 -2.37 13.10
N GLY A 112 -14.69 -2.75 12.23
CA GLY A 112 -15.38 -1.82 11.32
C GLY A 112 -16.75 -1.33 11.80
N ALA A 113 -17.20 -1.78 12.98
CA ALA A 113 -18.45 -1.37 13.60
C ALA A 113 -18.22 -0.21 14.57
#